data_AF-A0A971CCD6-F1
#
_entry.id   AF-A0A971CCD6-F1
#
_cell.length_a   1.000
_cell.length_b   1.000
_cell.length_c   1.000
_cell.angle_alpha   90.00
_cell.angle_beta   90.00
_cell.angle_gamma   90.00
#
_symmetry.space_group_name_H-M   'P 1'
#
loop_
_entity.id
_entity.type
_entity.pdbx_description
1 polymer ?
#
loop_
_entity_poly.entity_id
_entity_poly.type
_entity_poly.pdbx_seq_one_letter_code
_entity_poly.pdbx_strand_id
1 'polypeptide(L)'
;MRTGRKAWRAAVSWLATALVATGLLAMGAAPASAVDNSPCQRPQVYRSSHWVQYCPLWRSNVPVYSSPDQGNGATVVGYLVYGGSANWFVGDRYRSKYTYGNYYNHWWAYTLADNGRWGWVPEVFFSGGGNDETDSGLYLCDYGPNFNDCPNL
;
A
#
# COMPACT_ATOMS: atom_id res chain seq x y z
N MET A 1 -8.49 27.74 -78.72
CA MET A 1 -7.73 26.49 -78.56
C MET A 1 -8.69 25.43 -78.00
N ARG A 2 -9.13 24.45 -78.81
CA ARG A 2 -8.74 23.02 -78.74
C ARG A 2 -8.68 22.50 -77.30
N THR A 3 -9.33 21.45 -76.82
CA THR A 3 -9.95 20.22 -77.36
C THR A 3 -10.47 19.49 -76.09
N GLY A 4 -11.63 18.83 -76.05
CA GLY A 4 -11.82 17.48 -76.56
C GLY A 4 -12.15 16.48 -75.44
N ARG A 5 -13.38 15.96 -75.49
CA ARG A 5 -14.01 14.85 -74.75
C ARG A 5 -13.09 13.67 -74.38
N LYS A 6 -13.43 12.94 -73.30
CA LYS A 6 -13.73 11.47 -73.33
C LYS A 6 -14.20 10.95 -71.97
N ALA A 7 -15.45 10.50 -71.92
CA ALA A 7 -15.96 9.60 -70.89
C ALA A 7 -15.59 8.16 -71.25
N TRP A 8 -15.02 7.39 -70.33
CA TRP A 8 -14.91 5.93 -70.43
C TRP A 8 -15.45 5.28 -69.15
N ARG A 9 -16.49 4.48 -69.33
CA ARG A 9 -17.05 3.56 -68.33
C ARG A 9 -16.19 2.30 -68.30
N ALA A 10 -15.90 1.76 -67.12
CA ALA A 10 -15.81 0.32 -66.91
C ALA A 10 -15.90 0.02 -65.40
N ALA A 11 -16.96 -0.69 -65.02
CA ALA A 11 -17.06 -1.40 -63.76
C ALA A 11 -16.27 -2.71 -63.82
N VAL A 12 -15.98 -3.32 -62.67
CA VAL A 12 -16.12 -4.76 -62.33
C VAL A 12 -15.15 -5.14 -61.19
N SER A 13 -15.77 -5.61 -60.09
CA SER A 13 -15.39 -6.66 -59.11
C SER A 13 -13.97 -6.67 -58.50
N TRP A 14 -13.76 -6.95 -57.21
CA TRP A 14 -14.01 -8.24 -56.55
C TRP A 14 -14.27 -8.12 -55.05
N LEU A 15 -15.19 -8.97 -54.57
CA LEU A 15 -15.37 -9.37 -53.17
C LEU A 15 -14.13 -10.13 -52.66
N ALA A 16 -13.74 -9.86 -51.42
CA ALA A 16 -13.12 -10.86 -50.54
C ALA A 16 -13.38 -10.49 -49.08
N THR A 17 -14.48 -11.00 -48.53
CA THR A 17 -14.75 -11.03 -47.10
C THR A 17 -13.86 -12.11 -46.47
N ALA A 18 -12.92 -11.73 -45.63
CA ALA A 18 -12.15 -12.67 -44.81
C ALA A 18 -12.49 -12.46 -43.32
N LEU A 19 -13.41 -13.29 -42.83
CA LEU A 19 -13.62 -13.55 -41.41
C LEU A 19 -12.43 -14.38 -40.89
N VAL A 20 -11.62 -13.83 -39.99
CA VAL A 20 -10.67 -14.63 -39.20
C VAL A 20 -10.90 -14.34 -37.72
N ALA A 21 -11.18 -15.43 -37.01
CA ALA A 21 -11.66 -15.49 -35.63
C ALA A 21 -10.67 -14.87 -34.63
N THR A 22 -11.17 -13.95 -33.81
CA THR A 22 -10.48 -13.45 -32.62
C THR A 22 -10.72 -14.44 -31.47
N GLY A 23 -9.79 -15.39 -31.31
CA GLY A 23 -9.70 -16.20 -30.10
C GLY A 23 -9.29 -15.33 -28.93
N LEU A 24 -10.24 -14.94 -28.07
CA LEU A 24 -9.94 -14.32 -26.78
C LEU A 24 -9.24 -15.36 -25.88
N LEU A 25 -7.93 -15.24 -25.79
CA LEU A 25 -7.18 -15.82 -24.67
C LEU A 25 -7.63 -15.07 -23.41
N ALA A 26 -8.48 -15.71 -22.61
CA ALA A 26 -8.70 -15.32 -21.23
C ALA A 26 -7.39 -15.59 -20.45
N MET A 27 -6.45 -14.66 -20.53
CA MET A 27 -5.36 -14.60 -19.58
C MET A 27 -5.99 -14.32 -18.23
N GLY A 28 -6.05 -15.34 -17.37
CA GLY A 28 -6.35 -15.14 -15.96
C GLY A 28 -5.31 -14.16 -15.42
N ALA A 29 -5.72 -12.91 -15.21
CA ALA A 29 -4.94 -11.99 -14.40
C ALA A 29 -4.89 -12.61 -13.00
N ALA A 30 -3.72 -13.12 -12.61
CA ALA A 30 -3.46 -13.35 -11.21
C ALA A 30 -3.79 -12.04 -10.47
N PRO A 31 -4.39 -12.07 -9.28
CA PRO A 31 -4.55 -10.85 -8.52
C PRO A 31 -3.15 -10.27 -8.36
N ALA A 32 -2.93 -9.08 -8.92
CA ALA A 32 -1.77 -8.31 -8.57
C ALA A 32 -1.99 -7.95 -7.10
N SER A 33 -1.32 -8.67 -6.19
CA SER A 33 -1.14 -8.16 -4.83
C SER A 33 -0.43 -6.83 -5.01
N ALA A 34 -1.12 -5.73 -4.70
CA ALA A 34 -0.52 -4.43 -4.76
C ALA A 34 0.60 -4.46 -3.72
N VAL A 35 1.84 -4.50 -4.18
CA VAL A 35 2.97 -4.23 -3.30
C VAL A 35 2.81 -2.78 -2.88
N ASP A 36 3.01 -2.49 -1.60
CA ASP A 36 3.01 -1.11 -1.11
C ASP A 36 3.94 -0.26 -2.00
N ASN A 37 3.38 0.77 -2.63
CA ASN A 37 4.12 1.65 -3.54
C ASN A 37 5.05 2.64 -2.80
N SER A 38 5.01 2.66 -1.47
CA SER A 38 5.83 3.50 -0.60
C SER A 38 6.31 2.73 0.65
N PRO A 39 7.09 1.65 0.46
CA PRO A 39 7.49 0.80 1.58
C PRO A 39 8.36 1.54 2.60
N CYS A 40 8.34 1.08 3.84
CA CYS A 40 9.29 1.51 4.86
C CYS A 40 10.74 1.40 4.37
N GLN A 41 11.54 2.41 4.70
CA GLN A 41 12.92 2.55 4.28
C GLN A 41 13.81 1.48 4.91
N ARG A 42 14.80 1.03 4.12
CA ARG A 42 15.90 0.16 4.55
C ARG A 42 17.24 0.87 4.30
N PRO A 43 18.29 0.62 5.10
CA PRO A 43 18.36 -0.33 6.23
C PRO A 43 17.71 0.21 7.52
N GLN A 44 17.63 -0.64 8.55
CA GLN A 44 17.23 -0.20 9.90
C GLN A 44 18.25 0.79 10.48
N VAL A 45 17.78 1.66 11.38
CA VAL A 45 18.62 2.53 12.20
C VAL A 45 18.34 2.32 13.69
N TYR A 46 19.29 2.66 14.55
CA TYR A 46 19.11 2.53 16.00
C TYR A 46 18.53 3.83 16.61
N ARG A 47 17.41 3.73 17.32
CA ARG A 47 16.67 4.84 17.96
C ARG A 47 16.01 4.37 19.25
N SER A 48 16.11 5.17 20.31
CA SER A 48 15.42 4.92 21.60
C SER A 48 15.60 3.49 22.12
N SER A 49 16.80 2.92 21.94
CA SER A 49 17.17 1.54 22.27
C SER A 49 16.53 0.42 21.43
N HIS A 50 15.99 0.74 20.25
CA HIS A 50 15.41 -0.23 19.31
C HIS A 50 15.98 -0.07 17.89
N TRP A 51 15.96 -1.15 17.12
CA TRP A 51 16.16 -1.09 15.67
C TRP A 51 14.84 -0.72 14.98
N VAL A 52 14.88 0.31 14.14
CA VAL A 52 13.66 0.92 13.58
C VAL A 52 13.80 1.19 12.08
N GLN A 53 12.67 1.33 11.40
CA GLN A 53 12.59 1.71 9.99
C GLN A 53 11.71 2.93 9.83
N TYR A 54 12.14 3.88 8.99
CA TYR A 54 11.33 5.03 8.67
C TYR A 54 10.23 4.64 7.69
N CYS A 55 8.98 4.95 8.03
CA CYS A 55 7.82 4.60 7.21
C CYS A 55 7.04 5.86 6.85
N PRO A 56 6.67 6.04 5.57
CA PRO A 56 5.93 7.21 5.13
C PRO A 56 4.46 7.14 5.57
N LEU A 57 3.98 8.18 6.27
CA LEU A 57 2.56 8.31 6.63
C LEU A 57 1.83 9.27 5.69
N TRP A 58 0.62 8.93 5.22
CA TRP A 58 -0.09 9.76 4.24
C TRP A 58 -0.73 11.01 4.85
N ARG A 59 -0.70 11.14 6.18
CA ARG A 59 -1.20 12.30 6.93
C ARG A 59 -0.34 12.62 8.14
N SER A 60 -0.52 13.84 8.64
CA SER A 60 -0.07 14.27 9.95
C SER A 60 -1.08 13.92 11.06
N ASN A 61 -0.62 14.09 12.30
CA ASN A 61 -1.39 13.87 13.52
C ASN A 61 -2.00 12.46 13.61
N VAL A 62 -1.17 11.45 13.35
CA VAL A 62 -1.57 10.03 13.37
C VAL A 62 -1.65 9.56 14.83
N PRO A 63 -2.78 8.97 15.26
CA PRO A 63 -2.93 8.48 16.63
C PRO A 63 -2.06 7.25 16.88
N VAL A 64 -1.42 7.23 18.04
CA VAL A 64 -0.71 6.08 18.60
C VAL A 64 -1.56 5.50 19.72
N TYR A 65 -1.84 4.21 19.68
CA TYR A 65 -2.78 3.50 20.56
C TYR A 65 -2.06 2.65 21.61
N SER A 66 -2.70 2.46 22.75
CA SER A 66 -2.16 1.66 23.87
C SER A 66 -2.07 0.16 23.56
N SER A 67 -2.94 -0.35 22.68
CA SER A 67 -3.02 -1.78 22.33
C SER A 67 -3.52 -1.95 20.89
N PRO A 68 -2.93 -2.88 20.12
CA PRO A 68 -3.41 -3.28 18.79
C PRO A 68 -4.55 -4.32 18.87
N ASP A 69 -4.85 -4.86 20.05
CA ASP A 69 -5.86 -5.92 20.23
C ASP A 69 -7.28 -5.38 20.40
N GLN A 70 -7.41 -4.06 20.59
CA GLN A 70 -8.70 -3.40 20.83
C GLN A 70 -9.27 -2.70 19.60
N GLY A 71 -8.60 -2.76 18.44
CA GLY A 71 -9.11 -2.15 17.22
C GLY A 71 -9.38 -0.65 17.38
N ASN A 72 -10.51 -0.18 16.85
CA ASN A 72 -11.00 1.19 17.05
C ASN A 72 -11.33 1.54 18.52
N GLY A 73 -11.43 0.57 19.43
CA GLY A 73 -11.71 0.78 20.85
C GLY A 73 -10.45 1.07 21.69
N ALA A 74 -9.26 0.96 21.11
CA ALA A 74 -8.01 1.20 21.83
C ALA A 74 -7.89 2.67 22.30
N THR A 75 -7.27 2.89 23.45
CA THR A 75 -7.03 4.25 23.97
C THR A 75 -5.88 4.90 23.22
N VAL A 76 -6.07 6.14 22.75
CA VAL A 76 -4.98 6.94 22.17
C VAL A 76 -4.03 7.39 23.28
N VAL A 77 -2.74 7.04 23.15
CA VAL A 77 -1.69 7.39 24.11
C VAL A 77 -0.84 8.57 23.68
N GLY A 78 -0.81 8.88 22.40
CA GLY A 78 -0.08 9.99 21.83
C GLY A 78 -0.35 10.14 20.35
N TYR A 79 0.42 11.01 19.70
CA TYR A 79 0.32 11.25 18.26
C TYR A 79 1.71 11.31 17.64
N LEU A 80 1.77 10.95 16.37
CA LEU A 80 2.84 11.32 15.46
C LEU A 80 2.42 12.61 14.76
N VAL A 81 3.04 13.73 15.12
CA VAL A 81 2.64 15.08 14.70
C VAL A 81 2.89 15.29 13.21
N TYR A 82 3.97 14.71 12.68
CA TYR A 82 4.38 14.87 11.28
C TYR A 82 3.87 13.70 10.41
N GLY A 83 3.50 14.02 9.17
CA GLY A 83 3.28 13.02 8.12
C GLY A 83 4.54 12.80 7.27
N GLY A 84 4.40 12.08 6.16
CA GLY A 84 5.51 11.74 5.28
C GLY A 84 6.52 10.82 5.96
N SER A 85 7.78 10.92 5.57
CA SER A 85 8.86 9.98 5.97
C SER A 85 9.55 10.29 7.29
N ALA A 86 8.94 11.08 8.17
CA ALA A 86 9.55 11.52 9.43
C ALA A 86 9.48 10.46 10.55
N ASN A 87 8.53 9.52 10.46
CA ASN A 87 8.21 8.60 11.54
C ASN A 87 8.90 7.26 11.35
N TRP A 88 9.22 6.61 12.47
CA TRP A 88 9.90 5.34 12.47
C TRP A 88 9.17 4.32 13.34
N PHE A 89 9.30 3.05 12.97
CA PHE A 89 8.59 1.94 13.57
C PHE A 89 9.58 0.81 13.86
N VAL A 90 9.35 0.12 14.97
CA VAL A 90 10.13 -1.05 15.35
C VAL A 90 9.76 -2.20 14.43
N GLY A 91 8.49 -2.55 14.38
CA GLY A 91 8.00 -3.62 13.53
C GLY A 91 6.49 -3.68 13.55
N ASP A 92 5.94 -4.55 12.71
CA ASP A 92 4.51 -4.74 12.55
C ASP A 92 4.04 -6.13 12.96
N ARG A 93 2.73 -6.20 13.20
CA ARG A 93 2.10 -7.39 13.77
C ARG A 93 0.61 -7.44 13.43
N TYR A 94 0.15 -8.61 13.00
CA TYR A 94 -1.25 -8.84 12.72
C TYR A 94 -2.06 -9.01 14.01
N ARG A 95 -3.06 -8.16 14.23
CA ARG A 95 -3.93 -8.10 15.44
C ARG A 95 -5.37 -7.68 15.07
N SER A 96 -6.08 -6.98 15.96
CA SER A 96 -7.48 -6.63 15.75
C SER A 96 -7.66 -5.62 14.62
N LYS A 97 -8.76 -5.72 13.88
CA LYS A 97 -9.07 -4.78 12.79
C LYS A 97 -9.18 -3.34 13.28
N TYR A 98 -8.53 -2.42 12.59
CA TYR A 98 -8.80 -0.99 12.68
C TYR A 98 -9.46 -0.49 11.39
N THR A 99 -10.44 0.41 11.51
CA THR A 99 -11.17 1.00 10.38
C THR A 99 -11.10 2.53 10.43
N TYR A 100 -10.83 3.16 9.28
CA TYR A 100 -10.86 4.61 9.10
C TYR A 100 -11.58 4.96 7.78
N GLY A 101 -12.84 5.38 7.86
CA GLY A 101 -13.67 5.55 6.67
C GLY A 101 -13.82 4.21 5.92
N ASN A 102 -13.40 4.17 4.65
CA ASN A 102 -13.41 2.96 3.83
C ASN A 102 -12.12 2.13 3.92
N TYR A 103 -11.11 2.63 4.65
CA TYR A 103 -9.84 1.95 4.84
C TYR A 103 -9.90 1.04 6.06
N TYR A 104 -9.24 -0.12 5.98
CA TYR A 104 -9.07 -1.00 7.13
C TYR A 104 -7.77 -1.79 7.06
N ASN A 105 -7.22 -2.11 8.22
CA ASN A 105 -6.04 -2.95 8.33
C ASN A 105 -6.04 -3.71 9.67
N HIS A 106 -5.54 -4.96 9.65
CA HIS A 106 -5.23 -5.76 10.84
C HIS A 106 -3.75 -5.67 11.22
N TRP A 107 -2.90 -5.08 10.38
CA TRP A 107 -1.48 -4.85 10.67
C TRP A 107 -1.30 -3.57 11.50
N TRP A 108 -0.54 -3.71 12.58
CA TRP A 108 -0.21 -2.64 13.50
C TRP A 108 1.29 -2.54 13.70
N ALA A 109 1.82 -1.33 13.60
CA ALA A 109 3.23 -1.03 13.76
C ALA A 109 3.53 -0.39 15.11
N TYR A 110 4.56 -0.88 15.81
CA TYR A 110 4.98 -0.38 17.12
C TYR A 110 5.92 0.82 16.99
N THR A 111 5.67 1.89 17.74
CA THR A 111 6.41 3.17 17.64
C THR A 111 6.38 3.96 18.95
N LEU A 112 7.21 5.01 18.99
CA LEU A 112 7.24 6.01 20.05
C LEU A 112 6.52 7.27 19.57
N ALA A 113 5.44 7.64 20.22
CA ALA A 113 4.75 8.90 19.96
C ALA A 113 5.64 10.11 20.29
N ASP A 114 5.34 11.27 19.71
CA ASP A 114 6.14 12.51 19.93
C ASP A 114 6.10 13.01 21.39
N ASN A 115 5.16 12.51 22.20
CA ASN A 115 5.10 12.75 23.64
C ASN A 115 5.92 11.75 24.47
N GLY A 116 6.71 10.89 23.84
CA GLY A 116 7.56 9.90 24.50
C GLY A 116 6.82 8.65 25.00
N ARG A 117 5.56 8.44 24.61
CA ARG A 117 4.80 7.24 24.97
C ARG A 117 4.85 6.21 23.85
N TRP A 118 5.26 4.99 24.19
CA TRP A 118 5.21 3.85 23.27
C TRP A 118 3.78 3.39 23.02
N GLY A 119 3.53 2.90 21.82
CA GLY A 119 2.25 2.31 21.45
C GLY A 119 2.23 1.86 19.99
N TRP A 120 1.02 1.68 19.46
CA TRP A 120 0.78 1.01 18.17
C TRP A 120 0.02 1.93 17.22
N VAL A 121 0.42 1.92 15.95
CA VAL A 121 -0.26 2.64 14.88
C VAL A 121 -0.80 1.62 13.88
N PRO A 122 -2.10 1.65 13.56
CA PRO A 122 -2.62 0.78 12.52
C PRO A 122 -2.11 1.23 11.14
N GLU A 123 -1.73 0.27 10.30
CA GLU A 123 -1.12 0.54 8.99
C GLU A 123 -2.06 1.19 7.98
N VAL A 124 -3.34 1.38 8.34
CA VAL A 124 -4.24 2.26 7.57
C VAL A 124 -3.69 3.67 7.38
N PHE A 125 -2.71 4.10 8.20
CA PHE A 125 -2.08 5.42 8.12
C PHE A 125 -0.79 5.44 7.27
N PHE A 126 -0.33 4.27 6.80
CA PHE A 126 0.88 4.14 5.99
C PHE A 126 0.58 4.47 4.53
N SER A 127 1.54 5.10 3.87
CA SER A 127 1.38 5.53 2.48
C SER A 127 1.60 4.36 1.55
N GLY A 128 0.79 4.22 0.49
CA GLY A 128 1.10 3.33 -0.64
C GLY A 128 0.54 1.90 -0.55
N GLY A 129 0.06 1.47 0.61
CA GLY A 129 -0.59 0.16 0.83
C GLY A 129 -2.12 0.16 0.67
N GLY A 130 -2.68 -1.03 0.44
CA GLY A 130 -4.10 -1.34 0.39
C GLY A 130 -4.68 -1.82 1.73
N ASN A 131 -5.95 -2.23 1.70
CA ASN A 131 -6.61 -2.77 2.88
C ASN A 131 -6.06 -4.17 3.23
N ASP A 132 -5.75 -4.39 4.52
CA ASP A 132 -5.13 -5.63 5.03
C ASP A 132 -3.81 -6.03 4.36
N GLU A 133 -3.13 -5.09 3.72
CA GLU A 133 -1.76 -5.26 3.24
C GLU A 133 -0.78 -4.82 4.34
N THR A 134 0.24 -5.64 4.61
CA THR A 134 1.40 -5.27 5.45
C THR A 134 2.37 -4.44 4.63
N ASP A 135 3.02 -3.46 5.27
CA ASP A 135 4.14 -2.75 4.65
C ASP A 135 5.29 -3.73 4.35
N SER A 136 5.58 -3.92 3.05
CA SER A 136 6.61 -4.85 2.58
C SER A 136 8.05 -4.51 3.00
N GLY A 137 8.28 -3.26 3.44
CA GLY A 137 9.54 -2.78 3.95
C GLY A 137 9.74 -3.08 5.42
N LEU A 138 8.67 -3.03 6.23
CA LEU A 138 8.70 -3.16 7.68
C LEU A 138 8.97 -4.60 8.13
N TYR A 139 9.73 -4.76 9.21
CA TYR A 139 10.00 -6.07 9.79
C TYR A 139 8.90 -6.52 10.74
N LEU A 140 8.48 -7.77 10.58
CA LEU A 140 7.52 -8.40 11.48
C LEU A 140 8.07 -8.54 12.91
N CYS A 141 7.27 -8.15 13.90
CA CYS A 141 7.51 -8.40 15.32
C CYS A 141 7.46 -9.90 15.69
N ASP A 142 6.93 -10.78 14.84
CA ASP A 142 6.75 -12.21 15.17
C ASP A 142 7.86 -13.11 14.59
N TYR A 143 8.59 -12.66 13.58
CA TYR A 143 9.59 -13.48 12.88
C TYR A 143 10.82 -12.69 12.40
N GLY A 144 10.82 -11.36 12.56
CA GLY A 144 11.89 -10.49 12.10
C GLY A 144 13.03 -10.32 13.10
N PRO A 145 14.08 -9.53 12.75
CA PRO A 145 15.18 -9.20 13.65
C PRO A 145 14.72 -8.51 14.94
N ASN A 146 13.50 -7.95 14.93
CA ASN A 146 12.92 -7.17 16.02
C ASN A 146 11.94 -7.99 16.88
N PHE A 147 12.00 -9.33 16.82
CA PHE A 147 11.06 -10.21 17.53
C PHE A 147 10.94 -9.91 19.04
N ASN A 148 12.05 -9.53 19.68
CA ASN A 148 12.09 -9.21 21.12
C ASN A 148 11.86 -7.72 21.42
N ASP A 149 11.75 -6.88 20.39
CA ASP A 149 11.71 -5.42 20.55
C ASP A 149 10.29 -4.87 20.64
N CYS A 150 9.31 -5.61 20.09
CA CYS A 150 7.89 -5.30 20.25
C CYS A 150 7.33 -6.00 21.50
N PRO A 151 6.49 -5.35 22.32
CA PRO A 151 5.90 -5.99 23.49
C PRO A 151 5.01 -7.17 23.10
N ASN A 152 5.14 -8.28 23.83
CA ASN A 152 4.14 -9.34 23.84
C ASN A 152 2.96 -8.85 24.66
N LEU A 153 1.77 -8.86 24.05
CA LEU A 153 0.52 -8.36 24.61
C LEU A 153 -0.29 -9.52 25.18
#